data_AF-A0A3N5FZN6-F1
#
_entry.id   AF-A0A3N5FZN6-F1
#
_cell.length_a   1.000
_cell.length_b   1.000
_cell.length_c   1.000
_cell.angle_alpha   90.00
_cell.angle_beta   90.00
_cell.angle_gamma   90.00
#
_symmetry.space_group_name_H-M   'P 1'
#
loop_
_entity.id
_entity.type
_entity.pdbx_description
1 polymer ?
#
loop_
_entity_poly.entity_id
_entity_poly.type
_entity_poly.pdbx_seq_one_letter_code
_entity_poly.pdbx_strand_id
1 'polypeptide(L)'
;MLTEADACTREGAIGALLRREGLYSSHLTVWRAARERGAIAGLAPKKRGPKVTPPDPRDRKIVELERETRRLTARLERAEALVELQKKVSLLLGSVLPERDEKP
;
A
#
# COMPACT_ATOMS: atom_id res chain seq x y z
N MET A 1 -39.51 6.27 -11.68
CA MET A 1 -39.29 6.79 -13.06
C MET A 1 -38.76 5.76 -14.06
N LEU A 2 -37.47 5.40 -14.13
CA LEU A 2 -36.99 4.47 -15.18
C LEU A 2 -37.58 3.06 -15.05
N THR A 3 -37.68 2.54 -13.82
CA THR A 3 -38.33 1.24 -13.53
C THR A 3 -39.82 1.24 -13.87
N GLU A 4 -40.52 2.35 -13.65
CA GLU A 4 -41.93 2.50 -14.03
C GLU A 4 -42.11 2.58 -15.55
N ALA A 5 -41.19 3.27 -16.24
CA ALA A 5 -41.18 3.31 -17.70
C ALA A 5 -40.89 1.93 -18.30
N ASP A 6 -40.03 1.13 -17.67
CA ASP A 6 -39.71 -0.25 -18.08
C ASP A 6 -40.87 -1.22 -17.75
N ALA A 7 -41.71 -0.92 -16.75
CA ALA A 7 -42.90 -1.69 -16.40
C ALA A 7 -44.15 -1.36 -17.27
N CYS A 8 -44.09 -0.32 -18.09
CA CYS A 8 -45.20 0.06 -18.97
C CYS A 8 -45.26 -0.84 -20.21
N THR A 9 -46.15 -1.84 -20.21
CA THR A 9 -46.30 -2.80 -21.32
C THR A 9 -47.49 -2.52 -22.26
N ARG A 10 -48.41 -1.62 -21.87
CA ARG A 10 -49.57 -1.26 -22.70
C ARG A 10 -49.21 -0.16 -23.70
N GLU A 11 -49.78 -0.23 -24.90
CA GLU A 11 -49.65 0.80 -25.92
C GLU A 11 -50.07 2.18 -25.36
N GLY A 12 -49.22 3.19 -25.56
CA GLY A 12 -49.45 4.57 -25.07
C GLY A 12 -49.20 4.81 -23.57
N ALA A 13 -48.98 3.78 -22.75
CA ALA A 13 -48.75 3.95 -21.30
C ALA A 13 -47.48 4.76 -21.00
N ILE A 14 -46.41 4.54 -21.76
CA ILE A 14 -45.17 5.31 -21.66
C ILE A 14 -45.41 6.80 -21.96
N GLY A 15 -46.20 7.11 -22.99
CA GLY A 15 -46.53 8.49 -23.34
C GLY A 15 -47.43 9.19 -22.32
N ALA A 16 -48.31 8.46 -21.63
CA ALA A 16 -49.09 8.98 -20.51
C ALA A 16 -48.21 9.26 -19.29
N LEU A 17 -47.29 8.34 -18.97
CA LEU A 17 -46.30 8.51 -17.91
C LEU A 17 -45.43 9.76 -18.16
N LEU A 18 -44.89 9.90 -19.37
CA LEU A 18 -44.05 11.05 -19.73
C LEU A 18 -44.78 12.39 -19.59
N ARG A 19 -46.06 12.47 -19.98
CA ARG A 19 -46.86 13.69 -19.82
C ARG A 19 -47.17 14.01 -18.36
N ARG A 20 -47.43 12.99 -17.54
CA ARG A 20 -47.66 13.17 -16.09
C ARG A 20 -46.43 13.71 -15.38
N GLU A 21 -45.25 13.23 -15.77
CA GLU A 21 -43.98 13.63 -15.16
C GLU A 21 -43.33 14.85 -15.85
N GLY A 22 -43.93 15.39 -16.92
CA GLY A 22 -43.37 16.50 -17.70
C GLY A 22 -42.06 16.16 -18.42
N LEU A 23 -41.83 14.89 -18.72
CA LEU A 23 -40.59 14.39 -19.29
C LEU A 23 -40.71 14.17 -20.80
N TYR A 24 -39.59 14.34 -21.51
CA TYR A 24 -39.50 14.00 -22.93
C TYR A 24 -38.88 12.62 -23.13
N SER A 25 -39.16 11.98 -24.27
CA SER A 25 -38.64 10.65 -24.61
C SER A 25 -37.10 10.61 -24.64
N SER A 26 -36.45 11.74 -24.99
CA SER A 26 -34.98 11.85 -24.97
C SER A 26 -34.39 11.65 -23.56
N HIS A 27 -35.12 12.05 -22.51
CA HIS A 27 -34.67 11.87 -21.13
C HIS A 27 -34.56 10.39 -20.76
N LEU A 28 -35.54 9.58 -21.18
CA LEU A 28 -35.47 8.13 -20.97
C LEU A 28 -34.28 7.52 -21.69
N THR A 29 -33.98 7.95 -22.91
CA THR A 29 -32.81 7.48 -23.67
C THR A 29 -31.50 7.83 -22.95
N VAL A 30 -31.36 9.07 -22.49
CA VAL A 30 -30.18 9.53 -21.75
C VAL A 30 -30.02 8.75 -20.44
N TRP A 31 -31.11 8.52 -19.71
CA TRP A 31 -31.08 7.81 -18.43
C TRP A 31 -30.83 6.31 -18.57
N ARG A 32 -31.37 5.67 -19.62
CA ARG A 32 -31.04 4.29 -19.98
C ARG A 32 -29.56 4.17 -20.30
N ALA A 33 -29.04 5.04 -21.14
CA ALA A 33 -27.62 5.05 -21.47
C ALA A 33 -26.73 5.34 -20.25
N ALA A 34 -27.18 6.18 -19.31
CA ALA A 34 -26.47 6.42 -18.05
C ALA A 34 -26.52 5.20 -17.11
N ARG A 35 -27.61 4.44 -17.09
CA ARG A 35 -27.72 3.15 -16.38
C ARG A 35 -26.75 2.12 -16.95
N GLU A 36 -26.74 1.93 -18.27
CA GLU A 36 -25.87 0.97 -18.94
C GLU A 36 -24.38 1.31 -18.78
N ARG A 37 -24.02 2.60 -18.76
CA ARG A 37 -22.65 3.05 -18.49
C ARG A 37 -22.24 2.95 -17.01
N GLY A 38 -23.12 2.45 -16.13
CA GLY A 38 -22.85 2.38 -14.69
C GLY A 38 -22.70 3.76 -14.04
N ALA A 39 -23.15 4.85 -14.68
CA ALA A 39 -23.04 6.20 -14.13
C ALA A 39 -23.89 6.37 -12.86
N ILE A 40 -24.96 5.58 -12.71
CA ILE A 40 -25.74 5.48 -11.46
C ILE A 40 -24.91 4.82 -10.34
N ALA A 41 -24.02 3.87 -10.67
CA ALA A 41 -23.04 3.33 -9.73
C ALA A 41 -21.86 4.31 -9.48
N GLY A 42 -21.55 5.18 -10.45
CA GLY A 42 -20.57 6.26 -10.30
C GLY A 42 -20.99 7.40 -9.37
N LEU A 43 -22.28 7.46 -9.01
CA LEU A 43 -22.82 8.36 -7.97
C LEU A 43 -22.66 7.79 -6.55
N ALA A 44 -22.25 6.52 -6.41
CA ALA A 44 -21.87 5.99 -5.11
C ALA A 44 -20.67 6.78 -4.56
N PRO A 45 -20.64 7.12 -3.25
CA PRO A 45 -19.55 7.88 -2.67
C PRO A 45 -18.22 7.14 -2.85
N LYS A 46 -17.42 7.57 -3.83
CA LYS A 46 -16.06 7.08 -4.04
C LYS A 46 -15.18 7.66 -2.95
N LYS A 47 -14.51 6.82 -2.16
CA LYS A 47 -13.53 7.26 -1.15
C LYS A 47 -12.54 8.22 -1.82
N ARG A 48 -12.53 9.48 -1.36
CA ARG A 48 -11.58 10.50 -1.80
C ARG A 48 -10.21 10.19 -1.19
N GLY A 49 -9.16 10.46 -1.97
CA GLY A 49 -7.75 10.32 -1.56
C GLY A 49 -7.05 9.08 -2.14
N PRO A 50 -5.72 9.04 -2.08
CA PRO A 50 -4.93 7.88 -2.50
C PRO A 50 -5.39 6.62 -1.77
N LYS A 51 -5.43 5.49 -2.48
CA LYS A 51 -5.73 4.19 -1.88
C LYS A 51 -4.66 3.90 -0.82
N VAL A 52 -5.07 3.72 0.43
CA VAL A 52 -4.15 3.36 1.52
C VAL A 52 -3.58 1.98 1.22
N THR A 53 -2.30 1.91 0.88
CA THR A 53 -1.58 0.64 0.76
C THR A 53 -1.25 0.15 2.17
N PRO A 54 -1.66 -1.06 2.55
CA PRO A 54 -1.27 -1.62 3.84
C PRO A 54 0.27 -1.75 3.90
N PRO A 55 0.90 -1.44 5.05
CA PRO A 55 2.34 -1.61 5.21
C PRO A 55 2.75 -3.05 4.95
N ASP A 56 3.91 -3.27 4.30
CA ASP A 56 4.39 -4.62 4.03
C ASP A 56 4.81 -5.25 5.38
N PRO A 57 4.36 -6.47 5.73
CA PRO A 57 4.85 -7.17 6.92
C PRO A 57 6.38 -7.28 6.98
N ARG A 58 7.08 -7.21 5.84
CA ARG A 58 8.54 -7.23 5.74
C ARG A 58 9.21 -5.98 6.32
N ASP A 59 8.53 -4.83 6.33
CA ASP A 59 9.10 -3.57 6.80
C ASP A 59 9.51 -3.63 8.28
N ARG A 60 8.72 -4.35 9.09
CA ARG A 60 9.05 -4.59 10.50
C ARG A 60 10.33 -5.40 10.65
N LYS A 61 10.47 -6.45 9.84
CA LYS A 61 11.63 -7.33 9.90
C LYS A 61 12.89 -6.61 9.44
N ILE A 62 12.78 -5.75 8.42
CA ILE A 62 13.89 -4.91 7.95
C ILE A 62 14.38 -4.01 9.09
N VAL A 63 13.48 -3.31 9.78
CA VAL A 63 13.86 -2.41 10.89
C VAL A 63 14.53 -3.15 12.04
N GLU A 64 14.04 -4.35 12.40
CA GLU A 64 14.67 -5.19 13.42
C GLU A 64 16.07 -5.62 13.01
N LEU A 65 16.22 -6.14 11.80
CA LEU A 65 17.51 -6.60 11.28
C LEU A 65 18.52 -5.45 11.19
N GLU A 66 18.10 -4.27 10.74
CA GLU A 66 18.96 -3.08 10.71
C GLU A 66 19.47 -2.65 12.09
N ARG A 67 18.67 -2.82 13.14
CA ARG A 67 19.09 -2.52 14.52
C ARG A 67 20.11 -3.54 15.01
N GLU A 68 19.88 -4.82 14.71
CA GLU A 68 20.80 -5.90 15.07
C GLU A 68 22.14 -5.75 14.36
N THR A 69 22.14 -5.49 13.05
CA THR A 69 23.36 -5.29 12.28
C THR A 69 24.17 -4.12 12.85
N ARG A 70 23.56 -2.95 13.07
CA ARG A 70 24.24 -1.80 13.68
C ARG A 70 24.86 -2.14 15.04
N ARG A 71 24.12 -2.86 15.89
CA ARG A 71 24.63 -3.26 17.22
C ARG A 71 25.81 -4.21 17.11
N LEU A 72 25.75 -5.18 16.20
CA LEU A 72 26.81 -6.16 15.98
C LEU A 72 28.05 -5.50 15.38
N THR A 73 27.90 -4.63 14.38
CA THR A 73 28.99 -3.85 13.79
C THR A 73 29.71 -3.02 14.85
N ALA A 74 28.98 -2.26 15.67
CA ALA A 74 29.58 -1.48 16.75
C ALA A 74 30.29 -2.34 17.83
N ARG A 75 29.90 -3.61 17.99
CA ARG A 75 30.61 -4.56 18.88
C ARG A 75 31.89 -5.09 18.21
N LEU A 76 31.82 -5.37 16.91
CA LEU A 76 32.95 -5.83 16.11
C LEU A 76 34.06 -4.76 16.09
N GLU A 77 33.71 -3.51 15.76
CA GLU A 77 34.65 -2.39 15.72
C GLU A 77 35.40 -2.20 17.04
N ARG A 78 34.69 -2.33 18.17
CA ARG A 78 35.31 -2.27 19.51
C ARG A 78 36.25 -3.43 19.76
N ALA A 79 35.89 -4.64 19.34
CA ALA A 79 36.74 -5.82 19.50
C ALA A 79 38.00 -5.72 18.62
N GLU A 80 37.86 -5.25 17.38
CA GLU A 80 38.96 -4.99 16.45
C GLU A 80 39.91 -3.94 17.01
N ALA A 81 39.38 -2.83 17.56
CA ALA A 81 40.18 -1.79 18.20
C ALA A 81 40.96 -2.31 19.42
N LEU A 82 40.37 -3.22 20.21
CA LEU A 82 41.07 -3.85 21.33
C LEU A 82 42.23 -4.75 20.85
N VAL A 83 41.99 -5.55 19.80
CA VAL A 83 43.03 -6.39 19.20
C VAL A 83 44.16 -5.52 18.63
N GLU A 84 43.82 -4.42 17.97
CA GLU A 84 44.80 -3.48 17.41
C GLU A 84 45.62 -2.80 18.51
N LEU A 85 44.97 -2.35 19.59
CA LEU A 85 45.64 -1.80 20.77
C LEU A 85 46.61 -2.82 21.37
N GLN A 86 46.16 -4.06 21.56
CA GLN A 86 46.99 -5.14 22.09
C GLN A 86 48.25 -5.34 21.24
N LYS A 87 48.10 -5.40 19.90
CA LYS A 87 49.23 -5.51 18.96
C LYS A 87 50.20 -4.32 19.08
N LYS A 88 49.69 -3.09 19.13
CA LYS A 88 50.53 -1.86 19.27
C LYS A 88 51.31 -1.84 20.57
N VAL A 89 50.67 -2.18 21.70
CA VAL A 89 51.33 -2.23 23.01
C VAL A 89 52.45 -3.28 23.02
N SER A 90 52.21 -4.45 22.46
CA SER A 90 53.22 -5.50 22.41
C SER A 90 54.39 -5.18 21.49
N LEU A 91 54.15 -4.50 20.36
CA LEU A 91 55.21 -3.95 19.52
C LEU A 91 56.07 -2.93 20.28
N LEU A 92 55.45 -2.02 21.04
CA LEU A 92 56.17 -1.01 21.83
C LEU A 92 56.99 -1.63 22.97
N LEU A 93 56.49 -2.70 23.59
CA LEU A 93 57.15 -3.38 24.70
C LEU A 93 58.11 -4.50 24.26
N GLY A 94 58.28 -4.74 22.95
CA GLY A 94 59.15 -5.79 22.42
C GLY A 94 58.73 -7.22 22.81
N SER A 95 57.47 -7.38 23.23
CA SER A 95 56.92 -8.69 23.63
C SER A 95 56.20 -9.31 22.44
N VAL A 96 56.64 -10.49 22.00
CA VAL A 96 55.90 -11.26 21.00
C VAL A 96 54.66 -11.82 21.69
N LEU A 97 53.48 -11.33 21.31
CA LEU A 97 52.23 -11.96 21.74
C LEU A 97 52.14 -13.35 21.12
N PRO A 98 51.74 -14.38 21.88
CA PRO A 98 51.41 -15.66 21.27
C PRO A 98 50.26 -15.41 20.28
N GLU A 99 50.47 -15.77 19.00
CA GLU A 99 49.39 -15.84 18.03
C GLU A 99 48.35 -16.80 18.60
N ARG A 100 47.16 -16.28 18.85
CA ARG A 100 46.08 -17.08 19.39
C ARG A 100 45.58 -17.97 18.27
N ASP A 101 45.98 -19.23 18.31
CA ASP A 101 45.47 -20.29 17.43
C ASP A 101 43.93 -20.25 17.41
N GLU A 102 43.37 -19.83 16.29
CA GLU A 102 41.97 -20.07 15.96
C GLU A 102 41.81 -21.58 15.77
N LYS A 103 41.36 -22.27 16.83
CA LYS A 103 40.86 -23.64 16.69
C LYS A 103 39.51 -23.62 15.94
N PRO A 104 39.31 -24.59 15.04
CA PRO A 104 38.22 -24.63 14.06
C PRO A 104 36.83 -24.79 14.67
#